data_AF-A0A094JEK7-F1
#
_entry.id   AF-A0A094JEK7-F1
#
_cell.length_a   1.000
_cell.length_b   1.000
_cell.length_c   1.000
_cell.angle_alpha   90.00
_cell.angle_beta   90.00
_cell.angle_gamma   90.00
#
_symmetry.space_group_name_H-M   'P 1'
#
loop_
_entity.id
_entity.type
_entity.pdbx_description
1 polymer ?
#
loop_
_entity_poly.entity_id
_entity_poly.type
_entity_poly.pdbx_seq_one_letter_code
_entity_poly.pdbx_strand_id
1 'polypeptide(L)'
;MALRTATRQLSKHASPATLSLTAARRQTRGLATPASTPPTTPSKGPTAIVFMNMGGPSTVPEVGDFLSRLFADADLIPLGRFQKYLGPLIAQRRTPKIEKQYAAIGGGSPIRKWSELQAAEMCKILDQTSPETAPHKPYVAFRYAAPLTETMYAQLLADGFGGGKGGRAVAFTQYPQYSCSTTGSSLNDLWKWREKLEGTGKGGELKANGEDGSIQWSVIDRWPAHKGLVEAFAQNIEATLATYSEADRKDVTILFSAHSLPMTVVNRGDPYPAEVAATVYAVMERLKFSHPYREREEEPRARADRFHLRSHRDAVRVGRGGDRRERMQGFDPPRGVPEWEPCVHTGAGGYRKGASGGRGTVLEADGVEVSWVHEREVRGK
;
A
#
# COMPACT_ATOMS: atom_id res chain seq x y z
N MET A 1 52.06 12.86 64.31
CA MET A 1 51.24 13.94 64.90
C MET A 1 49.81 13.73 64.43
N ALA A 2 48.76 13.53 65.21
CA ALA A 2 48.52 13.60 66.64
C ALA A 2 47.44 12.56 67.03
N LEU A 3 47.35 12.27 68.32
CA LEU A 3 46.56 11.25 69.00
C LEU A 3 45.04 11.40 68.84
N ARG A 4 44.30 10.27 68.94
CA ARG A 4 43.36 10.01 70.07
C ARG A 4 42.86 8.56 70.10
N THR A 5 42.83 8.05 71.32
CA THR A 5 42.54 6.70 71.81
C THR A 5 41.05 6.55 72.14
N ALA A 6 40.45 5.38 71.90
CA ALA A 6 39.36 4.84 72.74
C ALA A 6 39.28 3.31 72.63
N THR A 7 39.14 2.69 73.79
CA THR A 7 39.23 1.27 74.16
C THR A 7 37.90 0.52 74.10
N ARG A 8 37.89 -0.78 73.75
CA ARG A 8 37.63 -1.93 74.68
C ARG A 8 37.42 -3.26 73.94
N GLN A 9 37.94 -4.31 74.57
CA GLN A 9 37.99 -5.73 74.19
C GLN A 9 36.64 -6.45 74.34
N LEU A 10 36.49 -7.62 73.69
CA LEU A 10 35.97 -8.86 74.32
C LEU A 10 36.32 -10.14 73.50
N SER A 11 36.87 -11.12 74.24
CA SER A 11 37.08 -12.59 74.09
C SER A 11 36.94 -13.29 72.72
N LYS A 12 37.93 -14.03 72.20
CA LYS A 12 38.45 -15.40 72.54
C LYS A 12 37.46 -16.58 72.33
N HIS A 13 37.73 -17.40 71.30
CA HIS A 13 37.80 -18.89 71.22
C HIS A 13 38.02 -19.29 69.73
N ALA A 14 39.20 -19.77 69.28
CA ALA A 14 39.73 -21.15 69.24
C ALA A 14 38.77 -22.19 68.58
N SER A 15 39.07 -23.03 67.58
CA SER A 15 40.20 -23.41 66.70
C SER A 15 39.61 -24.33 65.57
N PRO A 16 40.34 -25.23 64.88
CA PRO A 16 41.13 -25.03 63.66
C PRO A 16 40.68 -25.93 62.46
N ALA A 17 41.22 -25.70 61.24
CA ALA A 17 41.59 -26.80 60.32
C ALA A 17 42.28 -26.28 59.04
N THR A 18 43.60 -26.43 59.04
CA THR A 18 44.46 -27.01 57.99
C THR A 18 44.01 -26.92 56.52
N LEU A 19 44.79 -26.18 55.70
CA LEU A 19 44.89 -26.44 54.26
C LEU A 19 46.36 -26.57 53.87
N SER A 20 46.73 -27.80 53.55
CA SER A 20 48.03 -28.22 53.03
C SER A 20 48.16 -27.80 51.56
N LEU A 21 49.36 -27.34 51.21
CA LEU A 21 49.73 -26.87 49.88
C LEU A 21 50.29 -28.01 49.01
N THR A 22 50.16 -27.79 47.70
CA THR A 22 50.89 -28.40 46.57
C THR A 22 50.39 -29.73 45.99
N ALA A 23 50.01 -29.70 44.72
CA ALA A 23 50.84 -30.19 43.61
C ALA A 23 50.17 -29.92 42.25
N ALA A 24 50.95 -29.36 41.32
CA ALA A 24 50.54 -29.05 39.96
C ALA A 24 50.27 -30.31 39.12
N ARG A 25 49.26 -30.29 38.22
CA ARG A 25 49.27 -31.19 37.06
C ARG A 25 48.45 -30.71 35.85
N ARG A 26 49.18 -30.62 34.73
CA ARG A 26 48.80 -30.81 33.31
C ARG A 26 47.81 -29.83 32.66
N GLN A 27 48.37 -28.96 31.82
CA GLN A 27 47.67 -28.39 30.66
C GLN A 27 47.31 -29.51 29.68
N THR A 28 46.01 -29.70 29.45
CA THR A 28 45.48 -30.43 28.29
C THR A 28 44.87 -29.41 27.34
N ARG A 29 45.45 -29.27 26.15
CA ARG A 29 44.86 -28.54 25.02
C ARG A 29 43.58 -29.27 24.59
N GLY A 30 42.43 -28.76 24.98
CA GLY A 30 41.14 -29.14 24.41
C GLY A 30 40.88 -28.33 23.14
N LEU A 31 40.59 -29.01 22.04
CA LEU A 31 40.05 -28.40 20.83
C LEU A 31 38.72 -27.72 21.19
N ALA A 32 38.67 -26.39 21.15
CA ALA A 32 37.43 -25.64 21.26
C ALA A 32 36.66 -25.79 19.95
N THR A 33 35.68 -26.70 19.94
CA THR A 33 34.60 -26.67 18.96
C THR A 33 33.85 -25.34 19.14
N PRO A 34 33.64 -24.53 18.10
CA PRO A 34 32.74 -23.39 18.23
C PRO A 34 31.34 -23.99 18.45
N ALA A 35 30.82 -23.83 19.66
CA ALA A 35 29.42 -24.12 19.92
C ALA A 35 28.62 -23.15 19.03
N SER A 36 27.95 -23.68 18.01
CA SER A 36 26.88 -22.97 17.33
C SER A 36 25.86 -22.59 18.40
N THR A 37 25.75 -21.30 18.69
CA THR A 37 24.69 -20.76 19.54
C THR A 37 23.36 -21.34 19.04
N PRO A 38 22.57 -22.04 19.87
CA PRO A 38 21.25 -22.49 19.43
C PRO A 38 20.46 -21.25 18.98
N PRO A 39 19.64 -21.34 17.92
CA PRO A 39 18.81 -20.23 17.50
C PRO A 39 18.03 -19.75 18.72
N THR A 40 18.23 -18.49 19.10
CA THR A 40 17.54 -17.85 20.22
C THR A 40 16.05 -18.09 20.04
N THR A 41 15.44 -18.85 20.94
CA THR A 41 14.00 -19.08 20.92
C THR A 41 13.31 -17.70 20.94
N PRO A 42 12.40 -17.40 19.98
CA PRO A 42 11.80 -16.08 19.89
C PRO A 42 11.08 -15.75 21.20
N SER A 43 11.53 -14.72 21.90
CA SER A 43 10.98 -14.39 23.23
C SER A 43 9.52 -13.95 23.20
N LYS A 44 9.01 -13.50 22.04
CA LYS A 44 7.64 -12.98 21.86
C LYS A 44 6.75 -13.87 20.98
N GLY A 45 7.29 -14.96 20.44
CA GLY A 45 6.54 -15.88 19.55
C GLY A 45 6.30 -15.34 18.13
N PRO A 46 5.61 -16.12 17.27
CA PRO A 46 5.38 -15.79 15.87
C PRO A 46 4.53 -14.52 15.70
N THR A 47 4.75 -13.79 14.62
CA THR A 47 3.97 -12.61 14.25
C THR A 47 3.32 -12.79 12.87
N ALA A 48 2.01 -12.60 12.79
CA ALA A 48 1.30 -12.51 11.52
C ALA A 48 1.43 -11.10 10.93
N ILE A 49 1.80 -10.99 9.66
CA ILE A 49 1.79 -9.72 8.93
C ILE A 49 0.72 -9.75 7.85
N VAL A 50 -0.29 -8.90 7.99
CA VAL A 50 -1.50 -8.92 7.18
C VAL A 50 -1.52 -7.73 6.23
N PHE A 51 -1.27 -7.99 4.95
CA PHE A 51 -1.38 -6.99 3.89
C PHE A 51 -2.84 -6.73 3.55
N MET A 52 -3.29 -5.50 3.75
CA MET A 52 -4.66 -5.09 3.44
C MET A 52 -4.70 -4.21 2.19
N ASN A 53 -5.57 -4.56 1.25
CA ASN A 53 -5.84 -3.77 0.06
C ASN A 53 -7.29 -4.01 -0.41
N MET A 54 -7.81 -3.23 -1.37
CA MET A 54 -9.11 -3.52 -1.99
C MET A 54 -9.09 -4.86 -2.75
N GLY A 55 -7.93 -5.19 -3.32
CA GLY A 55 -7.74 -6.34 -4.20
C GLY A 55 -8.26 -6.10 -5.62
N GLY A 56 -8.26 -7.15 -6.41
CA GLY A 56 -8.78 -7.13 -7.77
C GLY A 56 -9.03 -8.55 -8.27
N PRO A 57 -9.93 -8.74 -9.23
CA PRO A 57 -10.25 -10.06 -9.78
C PRO A 57 -9.01 -10.64 -10.45
N SER A 58 -8.59 -11.84 -10.04
CA SER A 58 -7.39 -12.48 -10.58
C SER A 58 -7.63 -12.99 -12.00
N THR A 59 -8.89 -13.26 -12.33
CA THR A 59 -9.35 -13.72 -13.65
C THR A 59 -10.60 -12.95 -14.08
N VAL A 60 -10.87 -12.87 -15.39
CA VAL A 60 -12.06 -12.21 -15.94
C VAL A 60 -13.38 -12.70 -15.31
N PRO A 61 -13.61 -14.01 -15.09
CA PRO A 61 -14.86 -14.48 -14.48
C PRO A 61 -15.12 -13.97 -13.06
N GLU A 62 -14.06 -13.61 -12.30
CA GLU A 62 -14.18 -13.09 -10.93
C GLU A 62 -14.67 -11.64 -10.87
N VAL A 63 -14.76 -10.94 -12.01
CA VAL A 63 -15.13 -9.51 -12.08
C VAL A 63 -16.53 -9.27 -11.51
N GLY A 64 -17.49 -10.16 -11.79
CA GLY A 64 -18.87 -10.01 -11.32
C GLY A 64 -18.98 -10.03 -9.80
N ASP A 65 -18.28 -10.97 -9.15
CA ASP A 65 -18.21 -11.10 -7.71
C ASP A 65 -17.50 -9.90 -7.07
N PHE A 66 -16.38 -9.48 -7.66
CA PHE A 66 -15.63 -8.31 -7.21
C PHE A 66 -16.51 -7.04 -7.19
N LEU A 67 -17.20 -6.76 -8.30
CA LEU A 67 -18.08 -5.59 -8.39
C LEU A 67 -19.27 -5.69 -7.44
N SER A 68 -19.83 -6.89 -7.27
CA SER A 68 -20.96 -7.11 -6.36
C SER A 68 -20.59 -6.77 -4.93
N ARG A 69 -19.40 -7.17 -4.47
CA ARG A 69 -18.89 -6.81 -3.13
C ARG A 69 -18.58 -5.31 -3.02
N LEU A 70 -17.98 -4.72 -4.06
CA LEU A 70 -17.63 -3.29 -4.09
C LEU A 70 -18.87 -2.40 -3.98
N PHE A 71 -19.95 -2.69 -4.72
CA PHE A 71 -21.19 -1.90 -4.64
C PHE A 71 -22.05 -2.23 -3.41
N ALA A 72 -21.80 -3.36 -2.74
CA ALA A 72 -22.44 -3.69 -1.47
C ALA A 72 -21.80 -2.96 -0.27
N ASP A 73 -20.63 -2.35 -0.45
CA ASP A 73 -19.90 -1.66 0.62
C ASP A 73 -20.42 -0.24 0.85
N ALA A 74 -21.10 -0.05 1.97
CA ALA A 74 -21.62 1.26 2.39
C ALA A 74 -20.52 2.21 2.86
N ASP A 75 -19.36 1.68 3.25
CA ASP A 75 -18.20 2.49 3.67
C ASP A 75 -17.53 3.17 2.46
N LEU A 76 -17.66 2.58 1.26
CA LEU A 76 -17.13 3.12 -0.01
C LEU A 76 -18.19 3.87 -0.82
N ILE A 77 -19.34 3.26 -1.08
CA ILE A 77 -20.42 3.84 -1.91
C ILE A 77 -21.73 3.77 -1.13
N PRO A 78 -22.12 4.84 -0.40
CA PRO A 78 -23.37 4.85 0.34
C PRO A 78 -24.55 5.00 -0.63
N LEU A 79 -25.11 3.87 -1.10
CA LEU A 79 -26.29 3.83 -1.99
C LEU A 79 -27.62 3.90 -1.22
N GLY A 80 -27.56 4.19 0.08
CA GLY A 80 -28.73 4.30 0.96
C GLY A 80 -29.36 2.95 1.31
N ARG A 81 -30.62 2.99 1.77
CA ARG A 81 -31.32 1.83 2.38
C ARG A 81 -31.52 0.63 1.44
N PHE A 82 -31.46 0.85 0.12
CA PHE A 82 -31.69 -0.18 -0.89
C PHE A 82 -30.39 -0.77 -1.48
N GLN A 83 -29.23 -0.47 -0.89
CA GLN A 83 -27.92 -0.89 -1.38
C GLN A 83 -27.81 -2.42 -1.60
N LYS A 84 -28.46 -3.24 -0.77
CA LYS A 84 -28.48 -4.70 -0.91
C LYS A 84 -29.13 -5.19 -2.22
N TYR A 85 -30.03 -4.40 -2.80
CA TYR A 85 -30.70 -4.72 -4.08
C TYR A 85 -30.05 -3.97 -5.25
N LEU A 86 -29.71 -2.70 -5.05
CA LEU A 86 -29.10 -1.86 -6.08
C LEU A 86 -27.67 -2.29 -6.42
N GLY A 87 -26.90 -2.73 -5.41
CA GLY A 87 -25.50 -3.12 -5.59
C GLY A 87 -25.33 -4.26 -6.61
N PRO A 88 -25.98 -5.42 -6.42
CA PRO A 88 -25.91 -6.53 -7.37
C PRO A 88 -26.42 -6.16 -8.78
N LEU A 89 -27.47 -5.36 -8.89
CA LEU A 89 -28.01 -4.92 -10.18
C LEU A 89 -27.01 -4.04 -10.94
N ILE A 90 -26.39 -3.08 -10.25
CA ILE A 90 -25.37 -2.20 -10.83
C ILE A 90 -24.13 -3.01 -11.21
N ALA A 91 -23.72 -3.96 -10.36
CA ALA A 91 -22.61 -4.86 -10.63
C ALA A 91 -22.85 -5.66 -11.91
N GLN A 92 -23.97 -6.39 -12.01
CA GLN A 92 -24.34 -7.17 -13.21
C GLN A 92 -24.34 -6.32 -14.49
N ARG A 93 -24.90 -5.10 -14.43
CA ARG A 93 -24.91 -4.20 -15.59
C ARG A 93 -23.51 -3.72 -15.99
N ARG A 94 -22.59 -3.59 -15.03
CA ARG A 94 -21.23 -3.08 -15.27
C ARG A 94 -20.24 -4.18 -15.63
N THR A 95 -20.44 -5.41 -15.14
CA THR A 95 -19.53 -6.55 -15.34
C THR A 95 -19.02 -6.69 -16.79
N PRO A 96 -19.87 -6.70 -17.84
CA PRO A 96 -19.37 -6.92 -19.21
C PRO A 96 -18.40 -5.84 -19.70
N LYS A 97 -18.55 -4.60 -19.20
CA LYS A 97 -17.63 -3.51 -19.53
C LYS A 97 -16.29 -3.69 -18.83
N ILE A 98 -16.32 -4.09 -17.56
CA ILE A 98 -15.12 -4.24 -16.73
C ILE A 98 -14.33 -5.49 -17.13
N GLU A 99 -15.00 -6.56 -17.51
CA GLU A 99 -14.38 -7.76 -18.09
C GLU A 99 -13.54 -7.43 -19.32
N LYS A 100 -14.07 -6.60 -20.24
CA LYS A 100 -13.31 -6.15 -21.43
C LYS A 100 -12.04 -5.38 -21.06
N GLN A 101 -12.07 -4.64 -19.95
CA GLN A 101 -10.93 -3.85 -19.49
C GLN A 101 -9.86 -4.74 -18.86
N TYR A 102 -10.27 -5.72 -18.06
CA TYR A 102 -9.34 -6.73 -17.55
C TYR A 102 -8.77 -7.62 -18.67
N ALA A 103 -9.59 -7.98 -19.67
CA ALA A 103 -9.13 -8.70 -20.85
C ALA A 103 -8.07 -7.93 -21.63
N ALA A 104 -8.22 -6.60 -21.76
CA ALA A 104 -7.26 -5.75 -22.48
C ALA A 104 -5.89 -5.63 -21.80
N ILE A 105 -5.79 -5.93 -20.50
CA ILE A 105 -4.52 -5.91 -19.74
C ILE A 105 -3.96 -7.31 -19.45
N GLY A 106 -4.45 -8.34 -20.13
CA GLY A 106 -3.95 -9.71 -19.98
C GLY A 106 -4.85 -10.68 -19.19
N GLY A 107 -6.10 -10.29 -18.89
CA GLY A 107 -7.13 -11.21 -18.39
C GLY A 107 -7.37 -11.21 -16.88
N GLY A 108 -6.78 -10.28 -16.14
CA GLY A 108 -6.97 -10.19 -14.69
C GLY A 108 -6.07 -9.16 -14.03
N SER A 109 -6.28 -8.94 -12.73
CA SER A 109 -5.44 -8.06 -11.91
C SER A 109 -4.23 -8.83 -11.37
N PRO A 110 -3.00 -8.34 -11.58
CA PRO A 110 -1.81 -8.97 -11.02
C PRO A 110 -1.61 -8.67 -9.52
N ILE A 111 -2.54 -7.95 -8.87
CA ILE A 111 -2.39 -7.45 -7.50
C ILE A 111 -2.16 -8.56 -6.48
N ARG A 112 -2.81 -9.72 -6.64
CA ARG A 112 -2.65 -10.85 -5.74
C ARG A 112 -1.22 -11.39 -5.76
N LYS A 113 -0.70 -11.68 -6.96
CA LYS A 113 0.67 -12.14 -7.17
C LYS A 113 1.69 -11.22 -6.51
N TRP A 114 1.57 -9.91 -6.76
CA TRP A 114 2.51 -8.94 -6.19
C TRP A 114 2.39 -8.80 -4.67
N SER A 115 1.17 -8.81 -4.12
CA SER A 115 0.96 -8.69 -2.67
C SER A 115 1.51 -9.91 -1.93
N GLU A 116 1.27 -11.12 -2.43
CA GLU A 116 1.79 -12.35 -1.84
C GLU A 116 3.33 -12.41 -1.91
N LEU A 117 3.92 -12.01 -3.04
CA LEU A 117 5.37 -11.93 -3.20
C LEU A 117 6.00 -10.91 -2.24
N GLN A 118 5.46 -9.69 -2.20
CA GLN A 118 5.98 -8.63 -1.34
C GLN A 118 5.86 -8.99 0.14
N ALA A 119 4.72 -9.56 0.56
CA ALA A 119 4.53 -10.00 1.94
C ALA A 119 5.53 -11.10 2.32
N ALA A 120 5.74 -12.09 1.43
CA ALA A 120 6.67 -13.18 1.66
C ALA A 120 8.13 -12.70 1.76
N GLU A 121 8.60 -11.87 0.83
CA GLU A 121 9.98 -11.34 0.87
C GLU A 121 10.20 -10.44 2.08
N MET A 122 9.21 -9.61 2.44
CA MET A 122 9.29 -8.79 3.64
C MET A 122 9.38 -9.65 4.91
N CYS A 123 8.62 -10.73 5.03
CA CYS A 123 8.70 -11.62 6.20
C CYS A 123 10.09 -12.27 6.34
N LYS A 124 10.72 -12.67 5.23
CA LYS A 124 12.11 -13.18 5.24
C LYS A 124 13.10 -12.16 5.80
N ILE A 125 12.95 -10.89 5.40
CA ILE A 125 13.78 -9.80 5.92
C ILE A 125 13.49 -9.58 7.40
N LEU A 126 12.22 -9.56 7.80
CA LEU A 126 11.80 -9.36 9.19
C LEU A 126 12.32 -10.45 10.14
N ASP A 127 12.38 -11.71 9.70
CA ASP A 127 12.96 -12.80 10.48
C ASP A 127 14.46 -12.58 10.77
N GLN A 128 15.17 -11.89 9.89
CA GLN A 128 16.57 -11.55 10.07
C GLN A 128 16.75 -10.28 10.91
N THR A 129 15.92 -9.25 10.69
CA THR A 129 16.06 -7.95 11.34
C THR A 129 15.40 -7.86 12.72
N SER A 130 14.41 -8.72 13.00
CA SER A 130 13.61 -8.74 14.24
C SER A 130 13.39 -10.19 14.72
N PRO A 131 14.46 -10.94 15.06
CA PRO A 131 14.37 -12.35 15.43
C PRO A 131 13.51 -12.62 16.67
N GLU A 132 13.32 -11.63 17.56
CA GLU A 132 12.51 -11.77 18.76
C GLU A 132 11.01 -11.98 18.50
N THR A 133 10.52 -11.56 17.33
CA THR A 133 9.13 -11.70 16.88
C THR A 133 8.95 -12.71 15.73
N ALA A 134 10.03 -13.41 15.39
CA ALA A 134 10.02 -14.48 14.40
C ALA A 134 9.30 -15.74 14.94
N PRO A 135 8.80 -16.62 14.06
CA PRO A 135 8.71 -16.46 12.61
C PRO A 135 7.62 -15.46 12.21
N HIS A 136 7.90 -14.61 11.23
CA HIS A 136 6.93 -13.73 10.59
C HIS A 136 6.19 -14.49 9.49
N LYS A 137 4.87 -14.50 9.55
CA LYS A 137 4.01 -15.20 8.58
C LYS A 137 3.27 -14.20 7.69
N PRO A 138 3.38 -14.32 6.35
CA PRO A 138 2.70 -13.42 5.42
C PRO A 138 1.23 -13.81 5.23
N TYR A 139 0.36 -12.81 5.27
CA TYR A 139 -1.06 -12.94 4.95
C TYR A 139 -1.49 -11.81 4.03
N VAL A 140 -2.44 -12.09 3.14
CA VAL A 140 -3.08 -11.09 2.30
C VAL A 140 -4.57 -11.10 2.61
N ALA A 141 -5.15 -9.93 2.78
CA ALA A 141 -6.57 -9.72 3.01
C ALA A 141 -7.08 -8.64 2.04
N PHE A 142 -7.88 -9.07 1.07
CA PHE A 142 -8.53 -8.16 0.14
C PHE A 142 -9.96 -7.89 0.55
N ARG A 143 -10.37 -6.63 0.35
CA ARG A 143 -11.72 -6.18 0.71
C ARG A 143 -12.79 -6.75 -0.22
N TYR A 144 -12.51 -6.87 -1.52
CA TYR A 144 -13.52 -7.24 -2.54
C TYR A 144 -13.12 -8.44 -3.42
N ALA A 145 -11.85 -8.85 -3.40
CA ALA A 145 -11.34 -9.99 -4.16
C ALA A 145 -10.82 -11.10 -3.23
N ALA A 146 -10.58 -12.30 -3.75
CA ALA A 146 -9.98 -13.37 -2.97
C ALA A 146 -8.45 -13.18 -2.84
N PRO A 147 -7.84 -13.51 -1.69
CA PRO A 147 -8.46 -13.96 -0.44
C PRO A 147 -9.16 -12.82 0.32
N LEU A 148 -10.41 -13.06 0.75
CA LEU A 148 -11.18 -12.08 1.53
C LEU A 148 -10.68 -12.04 2.99
N THR A 149 -11.01 -10.96 3.71
CA THR A 149 -10.73 -10.81 5.15
C THR A 149 -11.19 -12.02 5.96
N GLU A 150 -12.38 -12.56 5.69
CA GLU A 150 -12.91 -13.77 6.34
C GLU A 150 -12.00 -14.99 6.15
N THR A 151 -11.61 -15.26 4.90
CA THR A 151 -10.76 -16.40 4.55
C THR A 151 -9.39 -16.28 5.21
N MET A 152 -8.82 -15.08 5.20
CA MET A 152 -7.56 -14.78 5.86
C MET A 152 -7.66 -14.96 7.38
N TYR A 153 -8.74 -14.49 8.01
CA TYR A 153 -8.94 -14.63 9.46
C TYR A 153 -9.10 -16.10 9.88
N ALA A 154 -9.84 -16.89 9.11
CA ALA A 154 -9.95 -18.33 9.34
C ALA A 154 -8.58 -19.01 9.27
N GLN A 155 -7.72 -18.60 8.33
CA GLN A 155 -6.35 -19.10 8.23
C GLN A 155 -5.50 -18.68 9.43
N LEU A 156 -5.62 -17.45 9.93
CA LEU A 156 -4.93 -17.01 11.16
C LEU A 156 -5.26 -17.90 12.36
N LEU A 157 -6.55 -18.18 12.56
CA LEU A 157 -7.02 -19.06 13.64
C LEU A 157 -6.48 -20.50 13.48
N ALA A 158 -6.49 -21.02 12.26
CA ALA A 158 -5.94 -22.33 11.94
C ALA A 158 -4.43 -22.41 12.20
N ASP A 159 -3.69 -21.34 11.90
CA ASP A 159 -2.24 -21.23 12.09
C ASP A 159 -1.84 -20.97 13.54
N GLY A 160 -2.82 -20.87 14.45
CA GLY A 160 -2.62 -20.78 15.90
C GLY A 160 -2.61 -19.37 16.47
N PHE A 161 -2.98 -18.36 15.68
CA PHE A 161 -3.21 -17.00 16.20
C PHE A 161 -4.65 -16.87 16.69
N GLY A 162 -4.88 -16.37 17.89
CA GLY A 162 -6.21 -16.19 18.45
C GLY A 162 -6.85 -17.47 18.95
N GLY A 163 -8.17 -17.48 19.07
CA GLY A 163 -8.94 -18.67 19.47
C GLY A 163 -8.55 -19.25 20.83
N GLY A 164 -8.13 -18.41 21.77
CA GLY A 164 -7.65 -18.82 23.10
C GLY A 164 -6.14 -19.10 23.17
N LYS A 165 -5.41 -19.01 22.06
CA LYS A 165 -3.96 -19.26 21.98
C LYS A 165 -3.11 -18.00 22.01
N GLY A 166 -3.74 -16.83 21.88
CA GLY A 166 -3.05 -15.54 21.79
C GLY A 166 -2.29 -15.41 20.47
N GLY A 167 -1.26 -14.57 20.45
CA GLY A 167 -0.44 -14.32 19.28
C GLY A 167 -0.57 -12.89 18.77
N ARG A 168 0.37 -12.50 17.91
CA ARG A 168 0.52 -11.11 17.46
C ARG A 168 0.21 -10.98 15.98
N ALA A 169 -0.57 -9.97 15.61
CA ALA A 169 -0.82 -9.63 14.22
C ALA A 169 -0.62 -8.14 13.95
N VAL A 170 -0.07 -7.82 12.78
CA VAL A 170 0.09 -6.45 12.28
C VAL A 170 -0.80 -6.29 11.05
N ALA A 171 -1.85 -5.48 11.19
CA ALA A 171 -2.67 -5.04 10.07
C ALA A 171 -1.92 -3.93 9.32
N PHE A 172 -1.36 -4.27 8.16
CA PHE A 172 -0.51 -3.37 7.39
C PHE A 172 -1.20 -2.98 6.08
N THR A 173 -1.69 -1.74 6.03
CA THR A 173 -2.29 -1.20 4.82
C THR A 173 -1.27 -1.12 3.69
N GLN A 174 -1.68 -1.51 2.48
CA GLN A 174 -0.89 -1.36 1.27
C GLN A 174 -1.15 -0.02 0.55
N TYR A 175 -1.92 0.87 1.18
CA TYR A 175 -2.09 2.26 0.76
C TYR A 175 -1.16 3.15 1.60
N PRO A 176 -0.11 3.76 1.03
CA PRO A 176 0.73 4.67 1.79
C PRO A 176 -0.03 5.88 2.33
N GLN A 177 -1.00 6.38 1.56
CA GLN A 177 -1.87 7.49 1.92
C GLN A 177 -3.20 6.97 2.47
N TYR A 178 -3.57 7.40 3.66
CA TYR A 178 -4.82 7.03 4.29
C TYR A 178 -6.01 7.68 3.60
N SER A 179 -7.02 6.88 3.28
CA SER A 179 -8.37 7.36 3.00
C SER A 179 -9.39 6.54 3.80
N CYS A 180 -10.48 7.18 4.24
CA CYS A 180 -11.56 6.49 4.92
C CYS A 180 -12.22 5.43 4.01
N SER A 181 -12.19 5.66 2.70
CA SER A 181 -12.79 4.76 1.70
C SER A 181 -11.91 3.55 1.35
N THR A 182 -10.63 3.57 1.72
CA THR A 182 -9.67 2.49 1.46
C THR A 182 -9.22 1.82 2.77
N THR A 183 -8.17 2.35 3.43
CA THR A 183 -7.65 1.83 4.69
C THR A 183 -8.72 1.80 5.77
N GLY A 184 -9.56 2.83 5.85
CA GLY A 184 -10.70 2.88 6.78
C GLY A 184 -11.68 1.72 6.57
N SER A 185 -12.10 1.46 5.33
CA SER A 185 -12.98 0.34 4.99
C SER A 185 -12.35 -1.02 5.33
N SER A 186 -11.05 -1.22 5.04
CA SER A 186 -10.33 -2.44 5.39
C SER A 186 -10.25 -2.67 6.90
N LEU A 187 -9.97 -1.64 7.68
CA LEU A 187 -9.91 -1.73 9.15
C LEU A 187 -11.29 -2.00 9.76
N ASN A 188 -12.35 -1.37 9.23
CA ASN A 188 -13.72 -1.64 9.65
C ASN A 188 -14.15 -3.08 9.36
N ASP A 189 -13.77 -3.61 8.20
CA ASP A 189 -14.05 -5.01 7.83
C ASP A 189 -13.30 -5.98 8.74
N LEU A 190 -12.02 -5.72 9.04
CA LEU A 190 -11.25 -6.49 10.00
C LEU A 190 -11.88 -6.48 11.40
N TRP A 191 -12.33 -5.32 11.87
CA TRP A 191 -13.04 -5.19 13.14
C TRP A 191 -14.32 -6.03 13.19
N LYS A 192 -15.16 -5.95 12.14
CA LYS A 192 -16.40 -6.75 12.03
C LYS A 192 -16.11 -8.26 12.09
N TRP A 193 -15.04 -8.73 11.45
CA TRP A 193 -14.67 -10.15 11.49
C TRP A 193 -14.07 -10.57 12.83
N ARG A 194 -13.25 -9.73 13.46
CA ARG A 194 -12.77 -9.95 14.82
C ARG A 194 -13.94 -10.08 15.80
N GLU A 195 -14.91 -9.18 15.74
CA GLU A 195 -16.12 -9.24 16.57
C GLU A 195 -16.88 -10.56 16.36
N LYS A 196 -17.07 -10.96 15.10
CA LYS A 196 -17.83 -12.15 14.76
C LYS A 196 -17.14 -13.47 15.14
N LEU A 197 -15.81 -13.54 15.02
CA LEU A 197 -15.04 -14.77 15.18
C LEU A 197 -14.38 -14.91 16.56
N GLU A 198 -14.03 -13.80 17.21
CA GLU A 198 -13.43 -13.79 18.55
C GLU A 198 -14.35 -13.22 19.64
N GLY A 199 -15.46 -12.57 19.27
CA GLY A 199 -16.48 -12.18 20.23
C GLY A 199 -17.19 -13.39 20.83
N THR A 200 -17.61 -13.29 22.09
CA THR A 200 -18.31 -14.39 22.78
C THR A 200 -19.77 -14.49 22.33
N GLY A 201 -20.00 -14.98 21.10
CA GLY A 201 -21.34 -15.24 20.56
C GLY A 201 -22.22 -14.00 20.33
N LYS A 202 -23.49 -14.21 19.97
CA LYS A 202 -24.45 -13.13 19.66
C LYS A 202 -24.70 -12.26 20.91
N GLY A 203 -23.99 -11.15 21.02
CA GLY A 203 -24.16 -10.14 22.08
C GLY A 203 -23.06 -10.13 23.14
N GLY A 204 -21.98 -10.88 22.96
CA GLY A 204 -20.82 -10.83 23.84
C GLY A 204 -19.96 -9.59 23.62
N GLU A 205 -19.54 -8.93 24.70
CA GLU A 205 -18.59 -7.81 24.61
C GLU A 205 -17.26 -8.28 24.02
N LEU A 206 -16.74 -7.49 23.09
CA LEU A 206 -15.44 -7.70 22.48
C LEU A 206 -14.38 -7.43 23.55
N LYS A 207 -13.70 -8.48 24.00
CA LYS A 207 -12.67 -8.35 25.04
C LYS A 207 -11.50 -7.50 24.54
N ALA A 208 -10.73 -6.95 25.48
CA ALA A 208 -9.65 -6.06 25.12
C ALA A 208 -8.60 -6.79 24.27
N ASN A 209 -7.87 -6.02 23.48
CA ASN A 209 -6.90 -6.52 22.51
C ASN A 209 -5.83 -7.41 23.16
N GLY A 210 -5.76 -8.69 22.78
CA GLY A 210 -4.80 -9.65 23.32
C GLY A 210 -5.20 -10.34 24.64
N GLU A 211 -6.39 -10.06 25.18
CA GLU A 211 -6.92 -10.74 26.38
C GLU A 211 -7.51 -12.11 26.04
N ASP A 212 -7.51 -13.03 27.01
CA ASP A 212 -8.12 -14.38 26.93
C ASP A 212 -7.70 -15.20 25.69
N GLY A 213 -6.48 -14.95 25.19
CA GLY A 213 -5.94 -15.62 24.02
C GLY A 213 -6.54 -15.17 22.69
N SER A 214 -7.15 -13.97 22.64
CA SER A 214 -7.44 -13.24 21.40
C SER A 214 -6.15 -12.77 20.71
N ILE A 215 -6.24 -12.45 19.42
CA ILE A 215 -5.09 -11.91 18.69
C ILE A 215 -4.76 -10.50 19.21
N GLN A 216 -3.49 -10.26 19.52
CA GLN A 216 -2.97 -8.92 19.79
C GLN A 216 -2.71 -8.20 18.46
N TRP A 217 -3.67 -7.38 18.04
CA TRP A 217 -3.58 -6.58 16.83
C TRP A 217 -2.81 -5.28 17.05
N SER A 218 -2.01 -4.92 16.06
CA SER A 218 -1.44 -3.58 15.88
C SER A 218 -1.65 -3.14 14.44
N VAL A 219 -1.62 -1.84 14.18
CA VAL A 219 -1.97 -1.29 12.87
C VAL A 219 -0.85 -0.39 12.37
N ILE A 220 -0.51 -0.55 11.09
CA ILE A 220 0.20 0.45 10.30
C ILE A 220 -0.83 0.98 9.30
N ASP A 221 -1.41 2.13 9.59
CA ASP A 221 -2.55 2.70 8.86
C ASP A 221 -2.13 3.71 7.77
N ARG A 222 -0.90 4.24 7.83
CA ARG A 222 -0.37 5.19 6.84
C ARG A 222 1.15 5.25 6.87
N TRP A 223 1.74 5.56 5.72
CA TRP A 223 3.19 5.65 5.54
C TRP A 223 3.58 6.48 4.29
N PRO A 224 3.02 7.70 4.09
CA PRO A 224 3.08 8.44 2.82
C PRO A 224 4.49 8.91 2.45
N ALA A 225 5.31 9.29 3.44
CA ALA A 225 6.68 9.79 3.22
C ALA A 225 7.76 8.80 3.68
N HIS A 226 7.47 7.49 3.67
CA HIS A 226 8.46 6.49 4.06
C HIS A 226 9.67 6.52 3.11
N LYS A 227 10.89 6.55 3.65
CA LYS A 227 12.13 6.72 2.86
C LYS A 227 12.27 5.69 1.73
N GLY A 228 11.96 4.43 2.01
CA GLY A 228 12.01 3.37 0.99
C GLY A 228 10.97 3.53 -0.12
N LEU A 229 9.79 4.10 0.19
CA LEU A 229 8.76 4.39 -0.81
C LEU A 229 9.21 5.54 -1.72
N VAL A 230 9.69 6.63 -1.11
CA VAL A 230 10.21 7.80 -1.82
C VAL A 230 11.36 7.42 -2.74
N GLU A 231 12.29 6.58 -2.25
CA GLU A 231 13.43 6.10 -3.04
C GLU A 231 12.97 5.25 -4.23
N ALA A 232 12.03 4.33 -4.04
CA ALA A 232 11.50 3.51 -5.12
C ALA A 232 10.82 4.36 -6.22
N PHE A 233 10.03 5.37 -5.82
CA PHE A 233 9.44 6.31 -6.79
C PHE A 233 10.49 7.14 -7.52
N ALA A 234 11.47 7.69 -6.81
CA ALA A 234 12.54 8.48 -7.41
C ALA A 234 13.34 7.66 -8.43
N GLN A 235 13.73 6.43 -8.08
CA GLN A 235 14.47 5.53 -8.97
C GLN A 235 13.66 5.18 -10.23
N ASN A 236 12.37 4.91 -10.10
CA ASN A 236 11.51 4.64 -11.25
C ASN A 236 11.35 5.86 -12.18
N ILE A 237 11.26 7.06 -11.61
CA ILE A 237 11.21 8.32 -12.36
C ILE A 237 12.53 8.56 -13.08
N GLU A 238 13.66 8.42 -12.40
CA GLU A 238 15.00 8.57 -12.98
C GLU A 238 15.22 7.56 -14.12
N ALA A 239 14.84 6.29 -13.92
CA ALA A 239 14.90 5.26 -14.95
C ALA A 239 14.02 5.62 -16.17
N THR A 240 12.82 6.15 -15.94
CA THR A 240 11.92 6.58 -17.02
C THR A 240 12.49 7.79 -17.77
N LEU A 241 13.02 8.79 -17.05
CA LEU A 241 13.66 9.96 -17.65
C LEU A 241 14.89 9.58 -18.48
N ALA A 242 15.62 8.53 -18.09
CA ALA A 242 16.76 8.02 -18.82
C ALA A 242 16.39 7.49 -20.23
N THR A 243 15.13 7.09 -20.44
CA THR A 243 14.64 6.65 -21.77
C THR A 243 14.43 7.80 -22.77
N TYR A 244 14.35 9.05 -22.30
CA TYR A 244 14.28 10.23 -23.15
C TYR A 244 15.66 10.66 -23.64
N SER A 245 15.71 11.26 -24.83
CA SER A 245 16.92 11.88 -25.36
C SER A 245 17.40 13.01 -24.42
N GLU A 246 18.72 13.28 -24.39
CA GLU A 246 19.26 14.34 -23.52
C GLU A 246 18.67 15.72 -23.81
N ALA A 247 18.34 15.98 -25.08
CA ALA A 247 17.71 17.22 -25.52
C ALA A 247 16.28 17.35 -24.98
N ASP A 248 15.51 16.27 -25.00
CA ASP A 248 14.11 16.30 -24.58
C ASP A 248 13.94 16.19 -23.06
N ARG A 249 14.87 15.50 -22.38
CA ARG A 249 14.77 15.18 -20.93
C ARG A 249 14.56 16.42 -20.08
N LYS A 250 15.21 17.54 -20.41
CA LYS A 250 15.14 18.79 -19.63
C LYS A 250 13.77 19.48 -19.70
N ASP A 251 12.98 19.22 -20.75
CA ASP A 251 11.67 19.83 -20.98
C ASP A 251 10.51 18.94 -20.50
N VAL A 252 10.83 17.81 -19.89
CA VAL A 252 9.84 16.85 -19.41
C VAL A 252 9.14 17.41 -18.17
N THR A 253 7.81 17.30 -18.15
CA THR A 253 6.99 17.58 -16.98
C THR A 253 6.57 16.27 -16.31
N ILE A 254 6.72 16.22 -14.99
CA ILE A 254 6.29 15.08 -14.17
C ILE A 254 4.85 15.31 -13.72
N LEU A 255 3.94 14.44 -14.14
CA LEU A 255 2.55 14.46 -13.73
C LEU A 255 2.26 13.31 -12.76
N PHE A 256 2.09 13.63 -11.49
CA PHE A 256 1.60 12.69 -10.49
C PHE A 256 0.09 12.55 -10.64
N SER A 257 -0.38 11.34 -10.94
CA SER A 257 -1.80 11.01 -11.07
C SER A 257 -2.22 10.12 -9.91
N ALA A 258 -3.16 10.61 -9.10
CA ALA A 258 -3.75 9.88 -8.00
C ALA A 258 -5.25 9.64 -8.24
N HIS A 259 -5.82 8.64 -7.58
CA HIS A 259 -7.26 8.39 -7.62
C HIS A 259 -8.02 9.52 -6.94
N SER A 260 -8.97 10.14 -7.62
CA SER A 260 -9.80 11.17 -6.98
C SER A 260 -10.76 10.59 -5.96
N LEU A 261 -11.20 11.47 -5.06
CA LEU A 261 -12.27 11.22 -4.11
C LEU A 261 -13.49 12.08 -4.44
N PRO A 262 -14.72 11.63 -4.14
CA PRO A 262 -15.89 12.50 -4.22
C PRO A 262 -15.70 13.72 -3.33
N MET A 263 -16.07 14.92 -3.81
CA MET A 263 -15.94 16.16 -3.02
C MET A 263 -16.64 16.12 -1.66
N THR A 264 -17.71 15.33 -1.53
CA THR A 264 -18.39 15.11 -0.23
C THR A 264 -17.49 14.42 0.80
N VAL A 265 -16.58 13.53 0.36
CA VAL A 265 -15.60 12.84 1.21
C VAL A 265 -14.47 13.80 1.56
N VAL A 266 -13.96 14.55 0.59
CA VAL A 266 -12.92 15.57 0.80
C VAL A 266 -13.39 16.63 1.79
N ASN A 267 -14.59 17.19 1.57
CA ASN A 267 -15.17 18.24 2.44
C ASN A 267 -15.51 17.73 3.86
N ARG A 268 -15.59 16.42 4.07
CA ARG A 268 -15.73 15.81 5.40
C ARG A 268 -14.41 15.75 6.16
N GLY A 269 -13.28 16.07 5.52
CA GLY A 269 -11.95 16.11 6.12
C GLY A 269 -11.14 14.82 5.90
N ASP A 270 -11.32 14.12 4.78
CA ASP A 270 -10.49 12.97 4.45
C ASP A 270 -9.02 13.40 4.24
N PRO A 271 -8.04 12.74 4.89
CA PRO A 271 -6.65 13.17 4.86
C PRO A 271 -5.91 12.83 3.56
N TYR A 272 -6.52 12.01 2.68
CA TYR A 272 -5.87 11.48 1.49
C TYR A 272 -5.23 12.57 0.60
N PRO A 273 -5.90 13.67 0.22
CA PRO A 273 -5.28 14.67 -0.66
C PRO A 273 -4.01 15.29 -0.05
N ALA A 274 -4.01 15.55 1.25
CA ALA A 274 -2.83 16.10 1.94
C ALA A 274 -1.68 15.09 2.02
N GLU A 275 -1.99 13.79 2.23
CA GLU A 275 -0.99 12.74 2.27
C GLU A 275 -0.40 12.39 0.89
N VAL A 276 -1.20 12.50 -0.18
CA VAL A 276 -0.69 12.40 -1.56
C VAL A 276 0.26 13.57 -1.83
N ALA A 277 -0.15 14.80 -1.54
CA ALA A 277 0.71 15.98 -1.70
C ALA A 277 2.03 15.85 -0.91
N ALA A 278 2.00 15.30 0.31
CA ALA A 278 3.20 15.03 1.09
C ALA A 278 4.12 14.00 0.42
N THR A 279 3.55 12.95 -0.18
CA THR A 279 4.30 11.93 -0.94
C THR A 279 4.97 12.57 -2.17
N VAL A 280 4.19 13.34 -2.95
CA VAL A 280 4.67 14.04 -4.15
C VAL A 280 5.82 14.97 -3.79
N TYR A 281 5.67 15.77 -2.73
CA TYR A 281 6.71 16.69 -2.27
C TYR A 281 7.99 15.94 -1.88
N ALA A 282 7.88 14.87 -1.09
CA ALA A 282 9.04 14.08 -0.66
C ALA A 282 9.79 13.44 -1.85
N VAL A 283 9.06 12.97 -2.87
CA VAL A 283 9.66 12.46 -4.12
C VAL A 283 10.37 13.58 -4.88
N MET A 284 9.74 14.74 -5.04
CA MET A 284 10.35 15.87 -5.75
C MET A 284 11.55 16.45 -5.01
N GLU A 285 11.53 16.44 -3.68
CA GLU A 285 12.68 16.80 -2.85
C GLU A 285 13.85 15.83 -3.07
N ARG A 286 13.59 14.51 -3.08
CA ARG A 286 14.60 13.49 -3.41
C ARG A 286 15.16 13.64 -4.83
N LEU A 287 14.37 14.14 -5.77
CA LEU A 287 14.77 14.46 -7.14
C LEU A 287 15.37 15.87 -7.30
N LYS A 288 15.55 16.60 -6.18
CA LYS A 288 16.09 17.98 -6.11
C LYS A 288 15.32 18.97 -6.99
N PHE A 289 14.01 18.77 -7.16
CA PHE A 289 13.15 19.59 -8.01
C PHE A 289 13.70 19.78 -9.44
N SER A 290 14.35 18.74 -9.98
CA SER A 290 15.03 18.78 -11.29
C SER A 290 14.11 19.06 -12.48
N HIS A 291 12.81 18.80 -12.35
CA HIS A 291 11.81 18.97 -13.40
C HIS A 291 10.55 19.65 -12.84
N PRO A 292 9.81 20.40 -13.67
CA PRO A 292 8.49 20.89 -13.28
C PRO A 292 7.55 19.70 -13.02
N TYR A 293 6.69 19.85 -12.01
CA TYR A 293 5.72 18.82 -11.68
C TYR A 293 4.33 19.38 -11.45
N ARG A 294 3.33 18.52 -11.64
CA ARG A 294 1.94 18.77 -11.25
C ARG A 294 1.36 17.53 -10.60
N GLU A 295 0.48 17.75 -9.65
CA GLU A 295 -0.40 16.74 -9.11
C GLU A 295 -1.78 16.90 -9.74
N ARG A 296 -2.38 15.80 -10.17
CA ARG A 296 -3.74 15.76 -10.69
C ARG A 296 -4.50 14.60 -10.06
N GLU A 297 -5.63 14.92 -9.46
CA GLU A 297 -6.63 13.92 -9.13
C GLU A 297 -7.40 13.55 -10.41
N GLU A 298 -7.37 12.28 -10.81
CA GLU A 298 -8.19 11.82 -11.94
C GLU A 298 -9.65 11.65 -11.49
N GLU A 299 -10.49 12.66 -11.78
CA GLU A 299 -11.93 12.59 -11.57
C GLU A 299 -12.58 11.51 -12.46
N PRO A 300 -13.33 10.53 -11.92
CA PRO A 300 -14.17 9.68 -12.75
C PRO A 300 -15.27 10.59 -13.29
N ARG A 301 -15.21 10.96 -14.59
CA ARG A 301 -16.21 11.82 -15.26
C ARG A 301 -17.62 11.57 -14.74
N ALA A 302 -18.05 12.40 -13.78
CA ALA A 302 -19.36 12.34 -13.17
C ALA A 302 -20.31 13.25 -13.95
N ARG A 303 -20.57 12.90 -15.21
CA ARG A 303 -21.90 13.10 -15.77
C ARG A 303 -22.62 11.78 -15.63
N ALA A 304 -23.88 11.81 -15.23
CA ALA A 304 -24.73 10.66 -14.90
C ALA A 304 -24.79 9.54 -15.97
N ASP A 305 -24.20 9.74 -17.15
CA ASP A 305 -23.88 8.69 -18.12
C ASP A 305 -22.37 8.63 -18.41
N ARG A 306 -21.65 7.75 -17.70
CA ARG A 306 -20.44 6.98 -18.12
C ARG A 306 -19.35 6.92 -17.05
N PHE A 307 -19.45 5.95 -16.15
CA PHE A 307 -18.28 5.47 -15.41
C PHE A 307 -17.41 4.62 -16.34
N HIS A 308 -16.17 5.05 -16.58
CA HIS A 308 -15.13 4.25 -17.23
C HIS A 308 -14.09 3.91 -16.17
N LEU A 309 -14.07 2.66 -15.71
CA LEU A 309 -12.88 2.13 -15.05
C LEU A 309 -11.80 2.04 -16.14
N ARG A 310 -10.74 2.81 -16.08
CA ARG A 310 -9.50 2.36 -16.72
C ARG A 310 -8.69 1.70 -15.62
N SER A 311 -7.92 0.66 -15.95
CA SER A 311 -6.93 0.11 -15.02
C SER A 311 -5.86 1.18 -14.83
N HIS A 312 -6.00 1.98 -13.79
CA HIS A 312 -5.03 2.99 -13.40
C HIS A 312 -4.75 2.74 -11.92
N ARG A 313 -3.48 2.55 -11.59
CA ARG A 313 -2.96 2.74 -10.23
C ARG A 313 -2.49 4.18 -10.14
N ASP A 314 -2.19 4.66 -8.93
CA ASP A 314 -1.47 5.92 -8.78
C ASP A 314 -0.22 5.85 -9.66
N ALA A 315 -0.17 6.73 -10.67
CA ALA A 315 0.76 6.62 -11.77
C ALA A 315 1.46 7.95 -11.95
N VAL A 316 2.79 7.91 -11.97
CA VAL A 316 3.58 9.06 -12.41
C VAL A 316 3.66 9.00 -13.93
N ARG A 317 2.98 9.92 -14.60
CA ARG A 317 3.12 10.11 -16.05
C ARG A 317 4.20 11.13 -16.31
N VAL A 318 5.15 10.76 -17.15
CA VAL A 318 6.28 11.60 -17.53
C VAL A 318 6.09 11.93 -19.00
N GLY A 319 5.93 13.21 -19.36
CA GLY A 319 5.60 13.60 -20.73
C GLY A 319 5.99 15.04 -21.08
N ARG A 320 5.99 15.34 -22.38
CA ARG A 320 6.33 16.67 -22.90
C ARG A 320 5.15 17.63 -22.68
N GLY A 321 5.38 18.70 -21.92
CA GLY A 321 4.38 19.76 -21.74
C GLY A 321 4.31 20.65 -22.98
N GLY A 322 3.32 20.43 -23.85
CA GLY A 322 2.89 21.45 -24.80
C GLY A 322 2.00 22.45 -24.07
N ASP A 323 2.40 23.73 -24.02
CA ASP A 323 1.58 24.84 -23.53
C ASP A 323 0.39 25.08 -24.47
N ARG A 324 -0.58 24.17 -24.50
CA ARG A 324 -1.93 24.50 -24.94
C ARG A 324 -2.67 25.04 -23.74
N ARG A 325 -2.79 26.36 -23.69
CA ARG A 325 -3.88 27.03 -22.99
C ARG A 325 -5.21 26.51 -23.56
N GLU A 326 -5.71 25.40 -23.03
CA GLU A 326 -7.13 25.09 -23.15
C GLU A 326 -7.85 26.21 -22.40
N ARG A 327 -8.61 27.03 -23.15
CA ARG A 327 -9.46 28.07 -22.59
C ARG A 327 -10.33 27.46 -21.50
N MET A 328 -10.04 27.83 -20.26
CA MET A 328 -11.04 27.84 -19.21
C MET A 328 -12.23 28.65 -19.73
N GLN A 329 -13.40 28.01 -19.83
CA GLN A 329 -14.66 28.74 -19.80
C GLN A 329 -14.78 29.29 -18.38
N GLY A 330 -14.30 30.52 -18.20
CA GLY A 330 -14.44 31.29 -16.99
C GLY A 330 -15.89 31.72 -16.80
N PHE A 331 -16.35 31.56 -15.57
CA PHE A 331 -17.49 32.26 -15.00
C PHE A 331 -17.04 33.71 -14.77
N ASP A 332 -17.62 34.68 -15.49
CA ASP A 332 -17.26 36.10 -15.35
C ASP A 332 -17.95 36.76 -14.13
N PRO A 333 -17.27 37.69 -13.42
CA PRO A 333 -17.90 38.66 -12.52
C PRO A 333 -18.44 39.89 -13.30
N PRO A 334 -19.36 40.71 -12.73
CA PRO A 334 -20.10 41.69 -13.52
C PRO A 334 -19.37 43.04 -13.76
N ARG A 335 -19.53 43.50 -15.02
CA ARG A 335 -19.65 44.88 -15.58
C ARG A 335 -18.48 45.89 -15.56
N GLY A 336 -18.11 46.34 -16.77
CA GLY A 336 -17.44 47.61 -17.10
C GLY A 336 -16.79 47.63 -18.50
N VAL A 337 -17.50 48.13 -19.52
CA VAL A 337 -17.19 48.28 -20.97
C VAL A 337 -16.06 49.32 -21.27
N PRO A 338 -15.50 49.52 -22.51
CA PRO A 338 -15.69 48.82 -23.81
C PRO A 338 -14.44 48.58 -24.73
N GLU A 339 -14.71 47.81 -25.81
CA GLU A 339 -14.13 47.83 -27.19
C GLU A 339 -12.69 47.37 -27.49
N TRP A 340 -12.51 46.37 -28.39
CA TRP A 340 -12.49 46.50 -29.87
C TRP A 340 -12.62 45.13 -30.58
N GLU A 341 -13.11 45.18 -31.82
CA GLU A 341 -13.63 44.13 -32.71
C GLU A 341 -12.57 43.31 -33.54
N PRO A 342 -12.98 42.28 -34.32
CA PRO A 342 -12.17 41.11 -34.69
C PRO A 342 -11.57 41.13 -36.13
N CYS A 343 -10.69 40.17 -36.44
CA CYS A 343 -10.33 39.85 -37.82
C CYS A 343 -10.26 38.33 -38.08
N VAL A 344 -10.66 37.97 -39.31
CA VAL A 344 -11.14 36.67 -39.81
C VAL A 344 -10.12 36.06 -40.78
N HIS A 345 -10.09 34.72 -41.00
CA HIS A 345 -9.99 33.97 -42.30
C HIS A 345 -9.51 32.52 -42.06
N THR A 346 -10.31 31.45 -42.28
CA THR A 346 -10.69 30.68 -43.51
C THR A 346 -9.60 29.79 -44.15
N GLY A 347 -9.94 28.52 -44.45
CA GLY A 347 -9.17 27.65 -45.37
C GLY A 347 -9.45 26.14 -45.24
N ALA A 348 -9.88 25.50 -46.33
CA ALA A 348 -10.50 24.16 -46.44
C ALA A 348 -9.57 23.03 -46.96
N GLY A 349 -10.01 21.76 -46.85
CA GLY A 349 -9.77 20.73 -47.89
C GLY A 349 -9.33 19.30 -47.48
N GLY A 350 -10.16 18.30 -47.83
CA GLY A 350 -9.73 17.09 -48.60
C GLY A 350 -9.39 15.77 -47.88
N TYR A 351 -10.22 14.73 -48.12
CA TYR A 351 -10.10 13.31 -47.71
C TYR A 351 -9.19 12.45 -48.62
N ARG A 352 -8.53 11.38 -48.09
CA ARG A 352 -8.45 10.02 -48.69
C ARG A 352 -7.81 8.96 -47.76
N LYS A 353 -8.20 7.70 -48.00
CA LYS A 353 -8.10 6.47 -47.17
C LYS A 353 -6.86 5.62 -47.55
N GLY A 354 -6.25 4.90 -46.61
CA GLY A 354 -5.17 3.93 -46.86
C GLY A 354 -5.09 2.83 -45.79
N ALA A 355 -4.89 1.58 -46.22
CA ALA A 355 -4.95 0.34 -45.44
C ALA A 355 -3.57 -0.30 -45.20
N SER A 356 -3.55 -1.39 -44.40
CA SER A 356 -2.45 -2.33 -44.09
C SER A 356 -1.45 -1.86 -43.02
N GLY A 357 -0.88 -2.69 -42.12
CA GLY A 357 -0.93 -4.13 -41.89
C GLY A 357 0.41 -4.57 -41.26
N GLY A 358 0.40 -5.46 -40.25
CA GLY A 358 1.53 -6.35 -39.98
C GLY A 358 2.31 -6.21 -38.66
N ARG A 359 2.14 -7.26 -37.81
CA ARG A 359 3.12 -8.06 -37.03
C ARG A 359 4.05 -7.39 -36.01
N GLY A 360 4.05 -7.97 -34.80
CA GLY A 360 4.70 -7.45 -33.59
C GLY A 360 6.00 -8.16 -33.20
N THR A 361 6.41 -7.94 -31.95
CA THR A 361 7.43 -8.71 -31.22
C THR A 361 7.15 -8.62 -29.71
N VAL A 362 7.14 -9.77 -29.06
CA VAL A 362 7.05 -9.97 -27.60
C VAL A 362 8.42 -9.67 -27.01
N LEU A 363 8.47 -8.81 -25.99
CA LEU A 363 9.63 -8.64 -25.12
C LEU A 363 9.16 -8.81 -23.68
N GLU A 364 9.61 -9.92 -23.11
CA GLU A 364 9.55 -10.26 -21.70
C GLU A 364 10.53 -9.33 -20.96
N ALA A 365 10.04 -8.58 -19.96
CA ALA A 365 10.86 -7.72 -19.14
C ALA A 365 10.35 -7.73 -17.70
N ASP A 366 11.28 -7.97 -16.79
CA ASP A 366 11.14 -8.00 -15.35
C ASP A 366 10.64 -6.67 -14.77
N GLY A 367 9.78 -6.76 -13.75
CA GLY A 367 9.58 -5.71 -12.74
C GLY A 367 8.80 -4.45 -13.16
N VAL A 368 7.67 -4.21 -12.47
CA VAL A 368 6.95 -2.94 -12.37
C VAL A 368 6.56 -2.27 -13.70
N GLU A 369 5.34 -2.57 -14.14
CA GLU A 369 4.71 -2.03 -15.35
C GLU A 369 4.47 -0.50 -15.26
N VAL A 370 5.32 0.28 -15.93
CA VAL A 370 5.10 1.70 -16.22
C VAL A 370 4.20 1.79 -17.45
N SER A 371 2.98 2.29 -17.28
CA SER A 371 1.97 2.32 -18.35
C SER A 371 2.35 3.36 -19.42
N TRP A 372 2.67 2.85 -20.61
CA TRP A 372 2.88 3.63 -21.81
C TRP A 372 1.54 4.12 -22.37
N VAL A 373 1.35 5.44 -22.46
CA VAL A 373 0.44 5.99 -23.46
C VAL A 373 1.31 6.46 -24.61
N HIS A 374 1.44 5.60 -25.63
CA HIS A 374 1.84 6.06 -26.96
C HIS A 374 0.72 6.97 -27.44
N GLU A 375 0.90 8.28 -27.27
CA GLU A 375 0.06 9.27 -27.93
C GLU A 375 0.35 9.13 -29.42
N ARG A 376 -0.41 8.24 -30.08
CA ARG A 376 -0.53 8.29 -31.53
C ARG A 376 -1.08 9.68 -31.82
N GLU A 377 -0.19 10.54 -32.30
CA GLU A 377 -0.45 11.84 -32.87
C GLU A 377 -1.71 11.71 -33.73
N VAL A 378 -2.86 12.11 -33.17
CA VAL A 378 -4.04 12.39 -33.98
C VAL A 378 -3.69 13.70 -34.67
N ARG A 379 -2.90 13.57 -35.74
CA ARG A 379 -2.76 14.63 -36.74
C ARG A 379 -4.14 14.84 -37.31
N GLY A 380 -4.79 15.89 -36.82
CA GLY A 380 -5.97 16.43 -37.45
C GLY A 380 -5.63 16.80 -38.88
N LYS A 381 -6.32 16.17 -39.82
CA LYS A 381 -6.96 16.81 -40.96
C LYS A 381 -8.32 16.18 -41.16
#